data_AF-A0A936AHQ6-F1
#
_entry.id   AF-A0A936AHQ6-F1
#
_cell.length_a   1.000
_cell.length_b   1.000
_cell.length_c   1.000
_cell.angle_alpha   90.00
_cell.angle_beta   90.00
_cell.angle_gamma   90.00
#
_symmetry.space_group_name_H-M   'P 1'
#
loop_
_entity.id
_entity.type
_entity.pdbx_description
1 polymer ?
#
loop_
_entity_poly.entity_id
_entity_poly.type
_entity_poly.pdbx_seq_one_letter_code
_entity_poly.pdbx_strand_id
1 'polypeptide(L)'
;MFEPIDFVARLAALVPRPRVNLTRYHGVSAPNHHWRAEITPAGRGKGDQRKQQRDGSSPTERHASMTWAQRLKRVFNIDVETCARCSGPVKVIACMEEQVVIDRILVHLRDKEHKAPAAPLLVPPPRAPPSRPVPAQMDTAPA
;
A
#
# COMPACT_ATOMS: atom_id res chain seq x y z
N MET A 1 21.94 21.45 -30.74
CA MET A 1 22.25 20.86 -29.41
C MET A 1 21.47 21.67 -28.39
N PHE A 2 20.65 21.06 -27.53
CA PHE A 2 19.90 21.82 -26.52
C PHE A 2 20.84 22.23 -25.38
N GLU A 3 20.62 23.43 -24.81
CA GLU A 3 21.25 23.81 -23.55
C GLU A 3 20.74 22.86 -22.43
N PRO A 4 21.58 22.42 -21.48
CA PRO A 4 21.17 21.44 -20.46
C PRO A 4 19.90 21.82 -19.70
N ILE A 5 19.70 23.11 -19.41
CA ILE A 5 18.52 23.60 -18.69
C ILE A 5 17.25 23.57 -19.55
N ASP A 6 17.37 23.88 -20.83
CA ASP A 6 16.26 23.85 -21.79
C ASP A 6 15.79 22.43 -22.06
N PHE A 7 16.73 21.48 -22.09
CA PHE A 7 16.42 20.07 -22.20
C PHE A 7 15.62 19.59 -20.97
N VAL A 8 16.06 19.94 -19.76
CA VAL A 8 15.35 19.61 -18.51
C VAL A 8 13.97 20.27 -18.47
N ALA A 9 13.85 21.54 -18.87
CA ALA A 9 12.58 22.25 -18.90
C ALA A 9 11.57 21.60 -19.85
N ARG A 10 12.01 21.20 -21.05
CA ARG A 10 11.16 20.49 -22.04
C ARG A 10 10.75 19.10 -21.56
N LEU A 11 11.62 18.39 -20.84
CA LEU A 11 11.34 17.08 -20.28
C LEU A 11 10.35 17.18 -19.09
N ALA A 12 10.52 18.18 -18.23
CA ALA A 12 9.61 18.45 -17.12
C ALA A 12 8.20 18.84 -17.60
N ALA A 13 8.08 19.51 -18.76
CA ALA A 13 6.78 19.88 -19.33
C ALA A 13 5.92 18.67 -19.76
N LEU A 14 6.54 17.51 -20.01
CA LEU A 14 5.82 16.27 -20.31
C LEU A 14 5.25 15.61 -19.05
N VAL A 15 5.77 15.96 -17.86
CA VAL A 15 5.29 15.42 -16.59
C VAL A 15 3.94 16.07 -16.26
N PRO A 16 2.85 15.30 -16.19
CA PRO A 16 1.55 15.86 -15.87
C PRO A 16 1.54 16.51 -14.48
N ARG A 17 0.72 17.55 -14.32
CA ARG A 17 0.56 18.22 -13.03
C ARG A 17 0.19 17.20 -11.93
N PRO A 18 0.74 17.33 -10.71
CA PRO A 18 0.38 16.44 -9.62
C PRO A 18 -1.13 16.40 -9.41
N ARG A 19 -1.65 15.20 -9.12
CA ARG A 19 -3.08 14.94 -8.79
C ARG A 19 -4.06 15.10 -9.96
N VAL A 20 -3.59 15.16 -11.21
CA VAL A 20 -4.48 15.01 -12.37
C VAL A 20 -4.71 13.53 -12.70
N ASN A 21 -5.95 13.15 -13.02
CA ASN A 21 -6.27 11.78 -13.43
C ASN A 21 -5.69 11.51 -14.82
N LEU A 22 -4.59 10.76 -14.88
CA LEU A 22 -3.93 10.37 -16.13
C LEU A 22 -4.75 9.35 -16.92
N THR A 23 -5.47 8.49 -16.20
CA THR A 23 -6.37 7.51 -16.80
C THR A 23 -7.79 8.06 -16.78
N ARG A 24 -8.28 8.50 -17.95
CA ARG A 24 -9.71 8.79 -18.15
C ARG A 24 -10.38 7.59 -18.79
N TYR A 25 -11.37 7.03 -18.10
CA TYR A 25 -12.21 5.97 -18.62
C TYR A 25 -13.39 6.56 -19.38
N HIS A 26 -13.73 5.97 -20.52
CA HIS A 26 -14.87 6.34 -21.36
C HIS A 26 -15.88 5.19 -21.45
N GLY A 27 -17.09 5.49 -21.94
CA GLY A 27 -18.16 4.50 -22.12
C GLY A 27 -18.53 3.80 -20.83
N VAL A 28 -18.69 2.47 -20.89
CA VAL A 28 -19.18 1.66 -19.77
C VAL A 28 -18.32 1.74 -18.50
N SER A 29 -17.02 2.01 -18.66
CA SER A 29 -16.08 2.16 -17.55
C SER A 29 -15.99 3.60 -17.02
N ALA A 30 -16.69 4.58 -17.61
CA ALA A 30 -16.64 5.99 -17.17
C ALA A 30 -17.23 6.17 -15.75
N PRO A 31 -16.70 7.10 -14.92
CA PRO A 31 -17.11 7.25 -13.50
C PRO A 31 -18.61 7.34 -13.23
N ASN A 32 -19.36 7.97 -14.13
CA ASN A 32 -20.80 8.20 -13.98
C ASN A 32 -21.65 7.35 -14.94
N HIS A 33 -21.09 6.29 -15.53
CA HIS A 33 -21.85 5.41 -16.42
C HIS A 33 -22.81 4.51 -15.61
N HIS A 34 -24.07 4.38 -16.05
CA HIS A 34 -25.13 3.67 -15.31
C HIS A 34 -24.83 2.19 -14.98
N TRP A 35 -24.03 1.51 -15.81
CA TRP A 35 -23.67 0.09 -15.66
C TRP A 35 -22.33 -0.12 -14.96
N ARG A 36 -21.59 0.95 -14.62
CA ARG A 36 -20.24 0.83 -14.03
C ARG A 36 -20.22 0.04 -12.73
N ALA A 37 -21.28 0.17 -11.93
CA ALA A 37 -21.44 -0.54 -10.66
C ALA A 37 -21.48 -2.06 -10.84
N GLU A 38 -22.00 -2.54 -11.95
CA GLU A 38 -22.19 -3.97 -12.24
C GLU A 38 -20.93 -4.61 -12.82
N ILE A 39 -20.15 -3.86 -13.61
CA ILE A 39 -18.93 -4.35 -14.27
C ILE A 39 -17.65 -4.22 -13.41
N THR A 40 -17.66 -3.40 -12.36
CA THR A 40 -16.46 -3.21 -11.52
C THR A 40 -16.44 -4.23 -10.39
N PRO A 41 -15.36 -5.04 -10.21
CA PRO A 41 -15.31 -6.10 -9.18
C PRO A 41 -15.59 -5.65 -7.74
N ALA A 42 -15.41 -4.36 -7.45
CA ALA A 42 -15.62 -3.75 -6.14
C ALA A 42 -16.95 -2.99 -6.00
N GLY A 43 -17.85 -3.06 -7.00
CA GLY A 43 -19.12 -2.32 -7.01
C GLY A 43 -18.97 -0.79 -7.03
N ARG A 44 -17.80 -0.28 -7.43
CA ARG A 44 -17.51 1.16 -7.43
C ARG A 44 -18.37 1.88 -8.46
N GLY A 45 -19.10 2.91 -8.03
CA GLY A 45 -20.05 3.65 -8.87
C GLY A 45 -21.50 3.40 -8.50
N LYS A 46 -21.80 2.39 -7.67
CA LYS A 46 -23.07 2.31 -6.97
C LYS A 46 -23.08 3.46 -5.97
N GLY A 47 -23.95 4.45 -6.16
CA GLY A 47 -24.13 5.57 -5.24
C GLY A 47 -24.16 5.07 -3.79
N ASP A 48 -23.61 5.88 -2.89
CA ASP A 48 -23.12 5.54 -1.56
C ASP A 48 -24.15 4.89 -0.60
N GLN A 49 -24.56 3.66 -0.88
CA GLN A 49 -25.33 2.83 0.05
C GLN A 49 -24.43 2.23 1.13
N ARG A 50 -23.10 2.34 1.00
CA ARG A 50 -22.12 1.88 1.99
C ARG A 50 -21.97 2.86 3.16
N LYS A 51 -22.35 4.14 3.02
CA LYS A 51 -22.37 5.11 4.12
C LYS A 51 -23.42 4.84 5.18
N GLN A 52 -24.55 4.22 4.82
CA GLN A 52 -25.67 4.03 5.74
C GLN A 52 -25.43 2.92 6.78
N GLN A 53 -24.42 2.06 6.60
CA GLN A 53 -24.17 0.93 7.51
C GLN A 53 -23.08 1.19 8.56
N ARG A 54 -22.58 2.42 8.69
CA ARG A 54 -21.62 2.82 9.74
C ARG A 54 -22.17 4.01 10.53
N ASP A 55 -23.35 3.83 11.10
CA ASP A 55 -23.83 4.71 12.15
C ASP A 55 -23.04 4.46 13.43
N GLY A 56 -22.45 5.53 13.96
CA GLY A 56 -21.76 5.54 15.25
C GLY A 56 -20.35 6.13 15.25
N SER A 57 -19.68 6.23 14.09
CA SER A 57 -18.29 6.70 14.05
C SER A 57 -18.16 8.15 13.58
N SER A 58 -17.44 8.96 14.37
CA SER A 58 -17.22 10.39 14.09
C SER A 58 -16.48 10.61 12.75
N PRO A 59 -16.60 11.79 12.09
CA PRO A 59 -15.90 12.07 10.84
C PRO A 59 -14.39 11.79 10.92
N THR A 60 -13.76 12.11 12.06
CA THR A 60 -12.35 11.89 12.35
C THR A 60 -11.97 10.40 12.35
N GLU A 61 -12.85 9.56 12.87
CA GLU A 61 -12.66 8.12 13.04
C GLU A 61 -12.94 7.36 11.72
N ARG A 62 -13.79 7.91 10.85
CA ARG A 62 -13.97 7.46 9.45
C ARG A 62 -12.72 7.71 8.59
N HIS A 63 -11.95 8.76 8.87
CA HIS A 63 -10.69 9.07 8.18
C HIS A 63 -9.49 8.23 8.68
N ALA A 64 -9.59 7.61 9.84
CA ALA A 64 -8.54 6.75 10.42
C ALA A 64 -8.59 5.30 9.89
N SER A 65 -8.95 5.10 8.63
CA SER A 65 -9.39 3.80 8.10
C SER A 65 -8.36 2.66 8.20
N MET A 66 -7.10 2.95 8.54
CA MET A 66 -6.10 1.96 8.96
C MET A 66 -5.04 2.62 9.87
N THR A 67 -4.72 1.99 11.01
CA THR A 67 -3.58 2.35 11.87
C THR A 67 -2.23 2.09 11.16
N TRP A 68 -1.14 2.65 11.67
CA TRP A 68 0.20 2.40 11.11
C TRP A 68 0.56 0.91 11.11
N ALA A 69 0.21 0.18 12.18
CA ALA A 69 0.42 -1.27 12.30
C ALA A 69 -0.41 -2.04 11.24
N GLN A 70 -1.68 -1.68 11.05
CA GLN A 70 -2.53 -2.26 10.01
C GLN A 70 -1.98 -2.04 8.60
N ARG A 71 -1.33 -0.88 8.36
CA ARG A 71 -0.68 -0.57 7.08
C ARG A 71 0.53 -1.47 6.84
N LEU A 72 1.37 -1.69 7.85
CA LEU A 72 2.51 -2.60 7.72
C LEU A 72 2.07 -4.04 7.42
N LYS A 73 1.05 -4.54 8.12
CA LYS A 73 0.46 -5.85 7.86
C LYS A 73 -0.07 -5.98 6.44
N ARG A 74 -0.79 -4.97 5.96
CA ARG A 74 -1.39 -5.00 4.62
C ARG A 74 -0.35 -4.90 3.48
N VAL A 75 0.66 -4.05 3.64
CA VAL A 75 1.63 -3.75 2.55
C VAL A 75 2.81 -4.71 2.57
N PHE A 76 3.35 -5.00 3.75
CA PHE A 76 4.59 -5.74 3.95
C PHE A 76 4.39 -7.11 4.61
N ASN A 77 3.16 -7.48 5.00
CA ASN A 77 2.88 -8.71 5.75
C ASN A 77 3.63 -8.78 7.09
N ILE A 78 3.89 -7.63 7.72
CA ILE A 78 4.54 -7.52 9.02
C ILE A 78 3.45 -7.26 10.07
N ASP A 79 3.21 -8.22 10.96
CA ASP A 79 2.22 -8.07 12.04
C ASP A 79 2.88 -7.53 13.31
N VAL A 80 2.52 -6.28 13.64
CA VAL A 80 2.92 -5.57 14.86
C VAL A 80 1.71 -5.00 15.58
N GLU A 81 0.51 -5.55 15.36
CA GLU A 81 -0.70 -5.07 16.04
C GLU A 81 -0.66 -5.40 17.54
N THR A 82 -0.06 -6.54 17.89
CA THR A 82 0.06 -7.06 19.26
C THR A 82 1.50 -7.39 19.61
N CYS A 83 1.89 -7.06 20.83
CA CYS A 83 3.22 -7.37 21.36
C CYS A 83 3.34 -8.87 21.69
N ALA A 84 4.40 -9.53 21.21
CA ALA A 84 4.64 -10.95 21.46
C ALA A 84 4.90 -11.31 22.95
N ARG A 85 5.22 -10.34 23.81
CA ARG A 85 5.52 -10.58 25.24
C ARG A 85 4.34 -10.34 26.16
N CYS A 86 3.52 -9.33 25.87
CA CYS A 86 2.45 -8.89 26.77
C CYS A 86 1.07 -8.83 26.11
N SER A 87 0.97 -9.18 24.82
CA SER A 87 -0.28 -9.17 24.04
C SER A 87 -0.98 -7.81 23.94
N GLY A 88 -0.36 -6.74 24.41
CA GLY A 88 -0.88 -5.38 24.33
C GLY A 88 -0.64 -4.72 22.97
N PRO A 89 -1.32 -3.60 22.67
CA PRO A 89 -1.16 -2.88 21.42
C PRO A 89 0.23 -2.22 21.33
N VAL A 90 0.92 -2.39 20.20
CA VAL A 90 2.22 -1.75 19.97
C VAL A 90 2.03 -0.27 19.62
N LYS A 91 2.83 0.60 20.24
CA LYS A 91 2.82 2.05 20.01
C LYS A 91 4.21 2.53 19.59
N VAL A 92 4.24 3.49 18.66
CA VAL A 92 5.48 4.20 18.32
C VAL A 92 5.80 5.14 19.49
N ILE A 93 6.96 4.92 20.12
CA ILE A 93 7.40 5.71 21.28
C ILE A 93 8.39 6.82 20.91
N ALA A 94 9.18 6.61 19.86
CA ALA A 94 10.15 7.58 19.35
C ALA A 94 10.51 7.25 17.89
N CYS A 95 10.86 8.29 17.13
CA CYS A 95 11.54 8.16 15.86
C CYS A 95 12.98 8.64 16.06
N MET A 96 13.95 7.84 15.62
CA MET A 96 15.36 8.20 15.69
C MET A 96 15.89 8.48 14.29
N GLU A 97 16.43 9.67 14.08
CA GLU A 97 16.92 10.13 12.77
C GLU A 97 18.45 10.33 12.74
N GLU A 98 19.10 10.47 13.90
CA GLU A 98 20.54 10.69 13.98
C GLU A 98 21.34 9.39 13.81
N GLN A 99 22.16 9.33 12.75
CA GLN A 99 22.92 8.12 12.37
C GLN A 99 23.83 7.59 13.49
N VAL A 100 24.49 8.50 14.21
CA VAL A 100 25.41 8.14 15.30
C VAL A 100 24.67 7.42 16.43
N VAL A 101 23.42 7.79 16.71
CA VAL A 101 22.59 7.16 17.75
C VAL A 101 22.07 5.82 17.25
N ILE A 102 21.62 5.75 15.99
CA ILE A 102 21.19 4.50 15.36
C ILE A 102 22.31 3.46 15.43
N ASP A 103 23.53 3.82 15.02
CA ASP A 103 24.67 2.91 15.01
C ASP A 103 25.03 2.42 16.41
N ARG A 104 25.06 3.31 17.41
CA ARG A 104 25.31 2.93 18.82
C ARG A 104 24.26 1.93 19.33
N ILE A 105 22.99 2.14 19.02
CA ILE A 105 21.92 1.22 19.44
C ILE A 105 22.06 -0.13 18.73
N LEU A 106 22.31 -0.12 17.42
CA LEU A 106 22.46 -1.37 16.66
C LEU A 106 23.67 -2.20 17.14
N VAL A 107 24.80 -1.55 17.47
CA VAL A 107 25.96 -2.24 18.06
C VAL A 107 25.58 -2.89 19.39
N HIS A 108 24.95 -2.12 20.30
CA HIS A 108 24.51 -2.63 21.60
C HIS A 108 23.53 -3.82 21.47
N LEU A 109 22.60 -3.75 20.52
CA LEU A 109 21.63 -4.83 20.28
C LEU A 109 22.29 -6.09 19.72
N ARG A 110 23.23 -5.97 18.78
CA ARG A 110 23.97 -7.13 18.24
C ARG A 110 24.76 -7.84 19.33
N ASP A 111 25.47 -7.10 20.18
CA ASP A 111 26.23 -7.68 21.30
C ASP A 111 25.33 -8.44 22.28
N LYS A 112 24.07 -7.99 22.41
CA LYS A 112 23.05 -8.63 23.25
C LYS A 112 22.41 -9.84 22.56
N GLU A 113 22.17 -9.77 21.26
CA GLU A 113 21.66 -10.88 20.43
C GLU A 113 22.69 -12.00 20.28
N HIS A 114 23.99 -11.70 20.15
CA HIS A 114 25.04 -12.71 20.15
C HIS A 114 25.13 -13.52 21.47
N LYS A 115 24.58 -12.98 22.57
CA LYS A 115 24.45 -13.67 23.85
C LYS A 115 23.12 -14.40 24.04
N ALA A 116 22.15 -14.22 23.12
CA ALA A 116 20.83 -14.83 23.16
C ALA A 116 20.63 -15.80 21.98
N PRO A 117 19.78 -16.83 22.09
CA PRO A 117 19.48 -17.67 20.93
C PRO A 117 18.79 -16.83 19.83
N ALA A 118 19.29 -16.96 18.60
CA ALA A 118 18.93 -16.12 17.47
C ALA A 118 17.42 -16.18 17.14
N ALA A 119 16.74 -15.05 17.20
CA ALA A 119 15.40 -14.89 16.64
C ALA A 119 15.53 -14.64 15.12
N PRO A 120 14.71 -15.28 14.27
CA PRO A 120 14.79 -15.10 12.83
C PRO A 120 14.46 -13.66 12.44
N LEU A 121 15.35 -13.03 11.68
CA LEU A 121 15.14 -11.71 11.07
C LEU A 121 13.88 -11.76 10.20
N LEU A 122 12.85 -10.99 10.59
CA LEU A 122 11.56 -10.86 9.89
C LEU A 122 11.69 -9.97 8.64
N VAL A 123 12.64 -10.24 7.75
CA VAL A 123 12.67 -9.58 6.44
C VAL A 123 11.82 -10.42 5.48
N PRO A 124 10.67 -9.91 5.02
CA PRO A 124 9.86 -10.64 4.05
C PRO A 124 10.66 -10.81 2.75
N PRO A 125 10.53 -11.96 2.06
CA PRO A 125 11.22 -12.18 0.81
C PRO A 125 10.80 -11.15 -0.24
N PRO A 126 11.71 -10.75 -1.16
CA PRO A 126 11.38 -9.81 -2.22
C PRO A 126 10.21 -10.34 -3.06
N ARG A 127 9.29 -9.43 -3.42
CA ARG A 127 8.10 -9.78 -4.19
C ARG A 127 8.52 -10.23 -5.60
N ALA A 128 8.09 -11.43 -5.99
CA ALA A 128 8.27 -11.95 -7.33
C ALA A 128 7.53 -11.10 -8.38
N PRO A 129 8.03 -11.03 -9.64
CA PRO A 129 7.33 -10.36 -10.72
C PRO A 129 5.94 -10.97 -10.95
N PRO A 130 4.94 -10.17 -11.38
CA PRO A 130 3.59 -10.68 -11.62
C PRO A 130 3.61 -11.77 -12.68
N SER A 131 2.96 -12.90 -12.40
CA SER A 131 2.82 -13.99 -13.35
C SER A 131 1.98 -13.56 -14.54
N ARG A 132 2.43 -13.91 -15.75
CA ARG A 132 1.70 -13.64 -16.99
C ARG A 132 0.43 -14.50 -17.01
N PRO A 133 -0.75 -13.93 -17.31
CA PRO A 133 -1.98 -14.71 -17.39
C PRO A 133 -1.85 -15.76 -18.50
N VAL A 134 -2.13 -17.02 -18.15
CA VAL A 134 -2.25 -18.13 -19.10
C VAL A 134 -3.58 -17.97 -19.83
N PRO A 135 -3.62 -17.96 -21.18
CA PRO A 135 -4.88 -17.87 -21.90
C PRO A 135 -5.75 -19.09 -21.61
N ALA A 136 -7.02 -18.85 -21.28
CA ALA A 136 -8.02 -19.89 -21.07
C ALA A 136 -8.18 -20.69 -22.36
N GLN A 137 -8.01 -22.01 -22.28
CA GLN A 137 -8.35 -22.90 -23.38
C GLN A 137 -9.88 -22.88 -23.53
N MET A 138 -10.36 -22.44 -24.69
CA MET A 138 -11.75 -22.58 -25.08
C MET A 138 -11.99 -24.05 -25.43
N ASP A 139 -12.68 -24.76 -24.53
CA ASP A 139 -13.20 -26.10 -24.82
C ASP A 139 -14.15 -26.02 -26.03
N THR A 140 -13.80 -26.74 -27.09
CA THR A 140 -14.63 -26.87 -28.29
C THR A 140 -15.67 -27.95 -28.02
N ALA A 141 -16.96 -27.59 -28.07
CA ALA A 141 -18.08 -28.53 -27.95
C ALA A 141 -18.16 -29.44 -29.20
N PRO A 142 -18.44 -30.75 -29.06
CA PRO A 142 -18.65 -31.63 -30.20
C PRO A 142 -20.04 -31.43 -30.83
N ALA A 143 -20.10 -31.74 -32.13
CA ALA A 143 -21.22 -31.57 -33.05
C ALA A 143 -22.42 -32.50 -32.78
#